data_AF-A0A850BNC2-F1
#
_entry.id   AF-A0A850BNC2-F1
#
_cell.length_a   1.000
_cell.length_b   1.000
_cell.length_c   1.000
_cell.angle_alpha   90.00
_cell.angle_beta   90.00
_cell.angle_gamma   90.00
#
_symmetry.space_group_name_H-M   'P 1'
#
loop_
_entity.id
_entity.type
_entity.pdbx_description
1 polymer ?
#
loop_
_entity_poly.entity_id
_entity_poly.type
_entity_poly.pdbx_seq_one_letter_code
_entity_poly.pdbx_strand_id
1 'polypeptide(L)'
;MHRRSFSAAFATLLFCLAPEALAQATPTAAELREKAQAALTAGDIAGACGLFEQSHKAAVDAAAAGQTGGPAPDDLLFDLASCHEKEGKSDLAASEYDRIATAGGPRAEEAKTRAAAVRTPKPADPPPAASLPP
;
A
#
# COMPACT_ATOMS: atom_id res chain seq x y z
N MET A 1 -70.21 -26.95 36.32
CA MET A 1 -69.91 -26.01 37.43
C MET A 1 -68.39 -25.89 37.59
N HIS A 2 -67.91 -24.66 37.80
CA HIS A 2 -66.57 -24.23 38.24
C HIS A 2 -65.40 -24.08 37.24
N ARG A 3 -65.10 -22.79 37.01
CA ARG A 3 -63.90 -22.12 36.47
C ARG A 3 -62.59 -22.46 37.23
N ARG A 4 -61.43 -22.25 36.57
CA ARG A 4 -60.23 -21.41 36.93
C ARG A 4 -59.00 -21.94 36.15
N SER A 5 -58.32 -21.23 35.23
CA SER A 5 -57.54 -19.97 35.19
C SER A 5 -56.06 -20.09 35.63
N PHE A 6 -55.15 -19.57 34.76
CA PHE A 6 -53.70 -19.20 34.93
C PHE A 6 -52.66 -20.36 34.93
N SER A 7 -51.41 -20.23 34.45
CA SER A 7 -50.60 -19.13 33.90
C SER A 7 -49.38 -19.65 33.11
N ALA A 8 -48.75 -18.76 32.34
CA ALA A 8 -47.59 -18.93 31.46
C ALA A 8 -46.27 -19.41 32.10
N ALA A 9 -45.43 -20.05 31.27
CA ALA A 9 -43.98 -19.79 31.22
C ALA A 9 -43.37 -20.42 29.94
N PHE A 10 -43.28 -19.65 28.87
CA PHE A 10 -42.43 -19.93 27.71
C PHE A 10 -41.06 -19.31 28.01
N ALA A 11 -40.08 -20.11 28.40
CA ALA A 11 -38.71 -19.66 28.63
C ALA A 11 -37.82 -20.14 27.47
N THR A 12 -37.95 -19.49 26.32
CA THR A 12 -36.98 -19.57 25.23
C THR A 12 -35.69 -18.86 25.66
N LEU A 13 -34.74 -19.62 26.19
CA LEU A 13 -33.34 -19.17 26.31
C LEU A 13 -32.72 -19.17 24.91
N LEU A 14 -33.07 -18.16 24.10
CA LEU A 14 -32.22 -17.72 23.00
C LEU A 14 -31.02 -17.00 23.63
N PHE A 15 -29.99 -17.76 23.95
CA PHE A 15 -28.68 -17.19 24.19
C PHE A 15 -28.13 -16.76 22.83
N CYS A 16 -28.49 -15.55 22.40
CA CYS A 16 -27.79 -14.84 21.34
C CYS A 16 -26.35 -14.60 21.80
N LEU A 17 -25.47 -15.57 21.56
CA LEU A 17 -24.05 -15.31 21.39
C LEU A 17 -23.94 -14.45 20.13
N ALA A 18 -24.06 -13.14 20.31
CA ALA A 18 -23.68 -12.18 19.31
C ALA A 18 -22.20 -12.45 19.00
N PRO A 19 -21.81 -12.73 17.76
CA PRO A 19 -20.43 -12.55 17.38
C PRO A 19 -20.21 -11.04 17.43
N GLU A 20 -19.58 -10.55 18.49
CA GLU A 20 -18.77 -9.35 18.38
C GLU A 20 -17.67 -9.70 17.38
N ALA A 21 -18.02 -9.58 16.10
CA ALA A 21 -17.04 -9.46 15.04
C ALA A 21 -16.24 -8.22 15.41
N LEU A 22 -15.06 -8.45 16.00
CA LEU A 22 -14.01 -7.46 16.12
C LEU A 22 -13.84 -6.91 14.71
N ALA A 23 -14.42 -5.74 14.44
CA ALA A 23 -14.18 -5.00 13.23
C ALA A 23 -12.70 -4.66 13.28
N GLN A 24 -11.86 -5.50 12.68
CA GLN A 24 -10.44 -5.22 12.54
C GLN A 24 -10.38 -3.91 11.76
N ALA A 25 -9.98 -2.83 12.44
CA ALA A 25 -9.88 -1.52 11.83
C ALA A 25 -9.05 -1.66 10.55
N THR A 26 -9.57 -1.18 9.43
CA THR A 26 -8.82 -1.18 8.18
C THR A 26 -7.54 -0.41 8.41
N PRO A 27 -6.36 -0.97 8.06
CA PRO A 27 -5.09 -0.33 8.34
C PRO A 27 -5.02 1.02 7.61
N THR A 28 -4.48 2.02 8.32
CA THR A 28 -4.28 3.37 7.78
C THR A 28 -3.16 3.39 6.74
N ALA A 29 -3.12 4.44 5.93
CA ALA A 29 -2.04 4.64 4.97
C ALA A 29 -0.65 4.66 5.65
N ALA A 30 -0.53 5.26 6.83
CA ALA A 30 0.72 5.32 7.58
C ALA A 30 1.19 3.93 8.04
N GLU A 31 0.29 3.12 8.62
CA GLU A 31 0.62 1.75 9.06
C GLU A 31 1.00 0.85 7.87
N LEU A 32 0.34 1.02 6.73
CA LEU A 32 0.68 0.31 5.50
C LEU A 32 2.06 0.72 4.97
N ARG A 33 2.39 2.03 5.02
CA ARG A 33 3.71 2.55 4.61
C ARG A 33 4.82 1.98 5.48
N GLU A 34 4.63 1.96 6.79
CA GLU A 34 5.62 1.41 7.74
C GLU A 34 5.87 -0.08 7.47
N LYS A 35 4.81 -0.87 7.25
CA LYS A 35 4.93 -2.28 6.87
C LYS A 35 5.66 -2.46 5.54
N ALA A 36 5.39 -1.60 4.57
CA ALA A 36 6.06 -1.62 3.27
C ALA A 36 7.58 -1.35 3.42
N GLN A 37 7.95 -0.37 4.25
CA GLN A 37 9.36 -0.08 4.55
C GLN A 37 10.04 -1.25 5.26
N ALA A 38 9.38 -1.88 6.23
CA ALA A 38 9.90 -3.07 6.90
C ALA A 38 10.11 -4.24 5.92
N ALA A 39 9.17 -4.47 5.01
CA ALA A 39 9.29 -5.49 3.96
C ALA A 39 10.47 -5.18 3.00
N LEU A 40 10.66 -3.92 2.61
CA LEU A 40 11.83 -3.50 1.82
C LEU A 40 13.14 -3.77 2.55
N THR A 41 13.22 -3.43 3.84
CA THR A 41 14.41 -3.71 4.66
C THR A 41 14.70 -5.20 4.78
N ALA A 42 13.65 -6.04 4.78
CA ALA A 42 13.77 -7.49 4.78
C ALA A 42 14.10 -8.10 3.40
N GLY A 43 14.16 -7.28 2.34
CA GLY A 43 14.41 -7.74 0.97
C GLY A 43 13.18 -8.30 0.26
N ASP A 44 11.99 -8.22 0.85
CA ASP A 44 10.72 -8.58 0.21
C ASP A 44 10.20 -7.40 -0.63
N ILE A 45 10.80 -7.22 -1.80
CA ILE A 45 10.48 -6.10 -2.70
C ILE A 45 9.04 -6.21 -3.21
N ALA A 46 8.61 -7.40 -3.64
CA ALA A 46 7.26 -7.60 -4.19
C ALA A 46 6.18 -7.36 -3.12
N GLY A 47 6.37 -7.91 -1.90
CA GLY A 47 5.47 -7.67 -0.78
C GLY A 47 5.44 -6.19 -0.37
N ALA A 48 6.59 -5.52 -0.38
CA ALA A 48 6.64 -4.08 -0.11
C ALA A 48 5.89 -3.25 -1.15
N CYS A 49 6.04 -3.52 -2.45
CA CYS A 49 5.35 -2.73 -3.47
C CYS A 49 3.83 -2.88 -3.35
N GLY A 50 3.34 -4.11 -3.09
CA GLY A 50 1.93 -4.34 -2.80
C GLY A 50 1.43 -3.58 -1.56
N LEU A 51 2.25 -3.41 -0.53
CA LEU A 51 1.89 -2.60 0.65
C LEU A 51 1.92 -1.09 0.36
N PHE A 52 2.86 -0.60 -0.47
CA PHE A 52 2.86 0.79 -0.93
C PHE A 52 1.65 1.12 -1.82
N GLU A 53 1.22 0.21 -2.69
CA GLU A 53 0.00 0.39 -3.49
C GLU A 53 -1.24 0.56 -2.59
N GLN A 54 -1.38 -0.31 -1.58
CA GLN A 54 -2.46 -0.23 -0.59
C GLN A 54 -2.38 1.06 0.22
N SER A 55 -1.17 1.45 0.64
CA SER A 55 -0.92 2.70 1.38
C SER A 55 -1.33 3.92 0.56
N HIS A 56 -0.89 4.01 -0.69
CA HIS A 56 -1.22 5.10 -1.61
C HIS A 56 -2.73 5.18 -1.84
N LYS A 57 -3.38 4.04 -2.09
CA LYS A 57 -4.84 3.98 -2.23
C LYS A 57 -5.56 4.49 -0.97
N ALA A 58 -5.14 4.03 0.21
CA ALA A 58 -5.73 4.48 1.46
C ALA A 58 -5.56 5.99 1.69
N ALA A 59 -4.42 6.57 1.30
CA ALA A 59 -4.21 8.01 1.38
C ALA A 59 -5.06 8.81 0.39
N VAL A 60 -5.22 8.33 -0.85
CA VAL A 60 -6.11 8.93 -1.84
C VAL A 60 -7.56 8.91 -1.34
N ASP A 61 -8.01 7.78 -0.81
CA ASP A 61 -9.37 7.63 -0.27
C ASP A 61 -9.58 8.56 0.95
N ALA A 62 -8.59 8.66 1.85
CA ALA A 62 -8.63 9.56 3.01
C ALA A 62 -8.65 11.04 2.60
N ALA A 63 -7.82 11.44 1.62
CA ALA A 63 -7.80 12.80 1.09
C ALA A 63 -9.11 13.17 0.41
N ALA A 64 -9.70 12.26 -0.36
CA ALA A 64 -11.02 12.43 -0.97
C ALA A 64 -12.14 12.58 0.08
N ALA A 65 -11.98 11.95 1.24
CA ALA A 65 -12.87 12.11 2.39
C ALA A 65 -12.58 13.37 3.24
N GLY A 66 -11.63 14.22 2.83
CA GLY A 66 -11.27 15.45 3.54
C GLY A 66 -10.48 15.21 4.83
N GLN A 67 -9.94 14.01 5.03
CA GLN A 67 -9.13 13.71 6.20
C GLN A 67 -7.72 14.30 6.03
N THR A 68 -7.29 15.09 7.01
CA THR A 68 -5.97 15.71 7.04
C THR A 68 -5.19 15.14 8.22
N GLY A 69 -3.98 14.63 8.00
CA GLY A 69 -3.13 14.08 9.08
C GLY A 69 -2.42 12.77 8.74
N GLY A 70 -2.76 12.14 7.62
CA GLY A 70 -2.00 11.01 7.07
C GLY A 70 -0.87 11.46 6.13
N PRO A 71 -0.01 10.52 5.69
CA PRO A 71 0.95 10.78 4.61
C PRO A 71 0.23 11.30 3.37
N ALA A 72 0.85 12.25 2.68
CA ALA A 72 0.29 12.79 1.44
C ALA A 72 0.27 11.69 0.36
N PRO A 73 -0.78 11.64 -0.49
CA PRO A 73 -0.82 10.71 -1.61
C PRO A 73 0.44 10.76 -2.50
N ASP A 74 0.93 11.97 -2.82
CA ASP A 74 2.11 12.13 -3.68
C ASP A 74 3.40 11.60 -3.03
N ASP A 75 3.52 11.67 -1.70
CA ASP A 75 4.67 11.08 -1.00
C ASP A 75 4.67 9.56 -1.11
N LEU A 76 3.48 8.95 -1.02
CA LEU A 76 3.32 7.50 -1.16
C LEU A 76 3.44 7.03 -2.60
N LEU A 77 2.97 7.83 -3.57
CA LEU A 77 3.18 7.57 -4.98
C LEU A 77 4.67 7.59 -5.33
N PHE A 78 5.45 8.47 -4.71
CA PHE A 78 6.90 8.48 -4.90
C PHE A 78 7.56 7.22 -4.35
N ASP A 79 7.18 6.81 -3.13
CA ASP A 79 7.69 5.58 -2.53
C ASP A 79 7.31 4.35 -3.37
N LEU A 80 6.10 4.31 -3.91
CA LEU A 80 5.64 3.27 -4.83
C LEU A 80 6.45 3.25 -6.14
N ALA A 81 6.68 4.40 -6.75
CA ALA A 81 7.53 4.53 -7.94
C ALA A 81 8.95 4.01 -7.70
N SER A 82 9.53 4.33 -6.54
CA SER A 82 10.83 3.81 -6.10
C SER A 82 10.81 2.29 -5.90
N CYS A 83 9.70 1.74 -5.44
CA CYS A 83 9.53 0.30 -5.31
C CYS A 83 9.47 -0.39 -6.67
N HIS A 84 8.70 0.15 -7.62
CA HIS A 84 8.64 -0.36 -8.99
C HIS A 84 9.98 -0.26 -9.72
N GLU A 85 10.78 0.78 -9.45
CA GLU A 85 12.16 0.86 -9.93
C GLU A 85 13.01 -0.31 -9.43
N LYS A 86 12.89 -0.67 -8.13
CA LYS A 86 13.60 -1.81 -7.53
C LYS A 86 13.14 -3.16 -8.07
N GLU A 87 11.87 -3.29 -8.46
CA GLU A 87 11.36 -4.49 -9.14
C GLU A 87 11.80 -4.60 -10.62
N GLY A 88 12.47 -3.57 -11.16
CA GLY A 88 12.85 -3.50 -12.57
C GLY A 88 11.70 -3.12 -13.51
N LYS A 89 10.57 -2.64 -12.97
CA LYS A 89 9.42 -2.12 -13.74
C LYS A 89 9.67 -0.65 -14.15
N SER A 90 10.76 -0.40 -14.87
CA SER A 90 11.25 0.95 -15.16
C SER A 90 10.22 1.86 -15.84
N ASP A 91 9.46 1.35 -16.80
CA ASP A 91 8.44 2.15 -17.50
C ASP A 91 7.31 2.59 -16.56
N LEU A 92 6.87 1.69 -15.68
CA LEU A 92 5.84 1.98 -14.69
C LEU A 92 6.35 3.02 -13.68
N ALA A 93 7.52 2.78 -13.09
CA ALA A 93 8.16 3.70 -12.15
C ALA A 93 8.33 5.10 -12.76
N ALA A 94 8.82 5.19 -14.00
CA ALA A 94 8.99 6.47 -14.68
C ALA A 94 7.65 7.19 -14.90
N SER A 95 6.58 6.46 -15.23
CA SER A 95 5.25 7.05 -15.39
C SER A 95 4.67 7.59 -14.07
N GLU A 96 4.92 6.91 -12.95
CA GLU A 96 4.47 7.36 -11.63
C GLU A 96 5.26 8.57 -11.13
N TYR A 97 6.57 8.59 -11.36
CA TYR A 97 7.39 9.77 -11.13
C TYR A 97 6.95 10.97 -11.98
N ASP A 98 6.61 10.77 -13.26
CA ASP A 98 6.08 11.84 -14.11
C ASP A 98 4.75 12.41 -13.59
N ARG A 99 3.89 11.57 -13.01
CA ARG A 99 2.64 12.03 -12.40
C ARG A 99 2.91 12.99 -11.24
N ILE A 100 3.89 12.69 -10.39
CA ILE A 100 4.31 13.56 -9.28
C ILE A 100 4.94 14.85 -9.82
N ALA A 101 5.81 14.74 -10.83
CA ALA A 101 6.42 15.90 -11.47
C ALA A 101 5.36 16.84 -12.08
N THR A 102 4.31 16.28 -12.69
CA THR A 102 3.21 17.02 -13.31
C THR A 102 2.25 17.64 -12.28
N ALA A 103 1.97 16.91 -11.19
CA ALA A 103 1.14 17.42 -10.10
C ALA A 103 1.77 18.65 -9.41
N GLY A 104 3.10 18.77 -9.47
CA GLY A 104 3.85 19.82 -8.80
C GLY A 104 4.06 19.49 -7.31
N GLY A 105 4.53 20.48 -6.54
CA GLY A 105 4.75 20.31 -5.10
C GLY A 105 6.20 19.94 -4.72
N PRO A 106 6.43 19.62 -3.43
CA PRO A 106 7.78 19.57 -2.86
C PRO A 106 8.74 18.56 -3.51
N ARG A 107 8.20 17.50 -4.14
CA ARG A 107 8.99 16.41 -4.75
C ARG A 107 9.03 16.43 -6.27
N ALA A 108 8.45 17.42 -6.93
CA ALA A 108 8.29 17.42 -8.38
C ALA A 108 9.63 17.36 -9.15
N GLU A 109 10.62 18.15 -8.76
CA GLU A 109 11.94 18.16 -9.40
C GLU A 109 12.74 16.87 -9.13
N GLU A 110 12.60 16.30 -7.93
CA GLU A 110 13.19 15.00 -7.60
C GLU A 110 12.57 13.90 -8.48
N ALA A 111 11.24 13.88 -8.57
CA ALA A 111 10.51 12.90 -9.37
C ALA A 111 10.88 13.00 -10.86
N LYS A 112 10.96 14.21 -11.41
CA LYS A 112 11.42 14.45 -12.79
C LYS A 112 12.83 13.89 -13.03
N THR A 113 13.74 14.13 -12.09
CA THR A 113 15.13 13.62 -12.16
C THR A 113 15.14 12.09 -12.13
N ARG A 114 14.34 11.46 -11.27
CA ARG A 114 14.21 10.00 -11.18
C ARG A 114 13.59 9.40 -12.43
N ALA A 115 12.52 9.99 -12.95
CA ALA A 115 11.89 9.52 -14.19
C ALA A 115 12.87 9.50 -15.37
N ALA A 116 13.70 10.54 -15.50
CA ALA A 116 14.75 10.59 -16.52
C ALA A 116 15.84 9.52 -16.30
N ALA A 117 16.28 9.33 -15.05
CA ALA A 117 17.29 8.34 -14.70
C ALA A 117 16.80 6.90 -14.98
N VAL A 118 15.57 6.56 -14.60
CA VAL A 118 14.99 5.21 -14.75
C VAL A 118 14.76 4.83 -16.22
N ARG A 119 14.51 5.80 -17.08
CA ARG A 119 14.38 5.62 -18.54
C ARG A 119 15.71 5.42 -19.26
N THR A 120 16.81 5.82 -18.64
CA THR A 120 18.12 5.70 -19.27
C THR A 120 18.53 4.22 -19.24
N PRO A 121 18.77 3.57 -20.39
CA PRO A 121 19.20 2.18 -20.40
C PRO A 121 20.47 2.03 -19.57
N LYS A 122 20.47 1.10 -18.61
CA LYS A 122 21.69 0.76 -17.88
C LYS A 122 22.72 0.26 -18.91
N PRO A 123 23.94 0.82 -18.97
CA PRO A 123 24.98 0.28 -19.82
C PRO A 123 25.14 -1.21 -19.52
N ALA A 124 25.13 -2.04 -20.56
CA ALA A 124 25.34 -3.48 -20.39
C ALA A 124 26.70 -3.70 -19.72
N ASP A 125 26.74 -4.57 -18.72
CA ASP A 125 28.01 -4.97 -18.12
C ASP A 125 28.93 -5.53 -19.22
N PRO A 126 30.22 -5.15 -19.25
CA PRO A 126 31.14 -5.70 -20.24
C PRO A 126 31.13 -7.24 -20.13
N PRO A 127 31.14 -7.96 -21.27
CA PRO A 127 31.12 -9.41 -21.24
C PRO A 127 32.32 -9.92 -20.40
N PRO A 128 32.14 -10.96 -19.57
CA PRO A 128 33.23 -11.51 -18.79
C PRO A 128 34.39 -11.89 -19.73
N ALA A 129 35.58 -11.41 -19.41
CA ALA A 129 36.78 -11.71 -20.20
C ALA A 129 36.91 -13.24 -20.30
N ALA A 130 36.78 -13.75 -21.52
CA ALA A 130 36.98 -15.18 -21.79
C ALA A 130 38.41 -15.54 -21.35
N SER A 131 38.52 -16.33 -20.29
CA SER A 131 39.80 -16.86 -19.84
C SER A 131 40.26 -17.85 -20.91
N LEU A 132 41.25 -17.47 -21.71
CA LEU A 132 41.90 -18.39 -22.63
C LEU A 132 42.69 -19.42 -21.78
N PRO A 133 42.52 -20.73 -22.01
CA PRO A 133 43.35 -21.73 -21.36
C PRO A 133 44.79 -21.68 -21.90
N PRO A 134 45.80 -22.01 -21.07
CA PRO A 134 47.20 -22.11 -21.50
C PRO A 134 47.47 -23.29 -22.44
#